data_AF-A0A961AF37-F1
#
_entry.id   AF-A0A961AF37-F1
#
_cell.length_a   1.000
_cell.length_b   1.000
_cell.length_c   1.000
_cell.angle_alpha   90.00
_cell.angle_beta   90.00
_cell.angle_gamma   90.00
#
_symmetry.space_group_name_H-M   'P 1'
#
loop_
_entity.id
_entity.type
_entity.pdbx_description
1 polymer ?
#
loop_
_entity_poly.entity_id
_entity_poly.type
_entity_poly.pdbx_seq_one_letter_code
_entity_poly.pdbx_strand_id
1 'polypeptide(L)'
;MSGKTYVRLMEQAKAAGYRLVIHYVMIQSASQAVQRVRLRVRQGGHHVPEADIRRRFQRSRKGFLQHYLPLADEWGLWDNSWPPPQKFADSSRHTFEQLVAMLESSNLMEEPAQKESEMTRMVLEAGRVATEKMLDYYRRMDIKVTPQMTLAEDDEGFISCEE
;
A
#
# COMPACT_ATOMS: atom_id res chain seq x y z
N MET A 1 -6.89 -11.51 -2.18
CA MET A 1 -8.00 -12.50 -2.19
C MET A 1 -8.78 -12.38 -0.89
N SER A 2 -10.12 -12.41 -0.91
CA SER A 2 -10.94 -12.21 0.29
C SER A 2 -12.01 -13.30 0.50
N GLY A 3 -11.86 -14.43 -0.18
CA GLY A 3 -12.77 -15.58 -0.11
C GLY A 3 -12.06 -16.82 0.40
N LYS A 4 -12.80 -17.92 0.55
CA LYS A 4 -12.30 -19.24 1.00
C LYS A 4 -11.85 -20.15 -0.15
N THR A 5 -11.70 -19.60 -1.35
CA THR A 5 -11.49 -20.36 -2.59
C THR A 5 -10.33 -21.34 -2.50
N TYR A 6 -9.23 -20.95 -1.83
CA TYR A 6 -8.03 -21.78 -1.74
C TYR A 6 -7.96 -22.66 -0.50
N VAL A 7 -8.91 -22.56 0.43
CA VAL A 7 -8.89 -23.36 1.67
C VAL A 7 -8.88 -24.85 1.33
N ARG A 8 -9.79 -25.30 0.45
CA ARG A 8 -9.84 -26.70 0.01
C ARG A 8 -8.57 -27.16 -0.70
N LEU A 9 -7.97 -26.29 -1.52
CA LEU A 9 -6.72 -26.61 -2.21
C LEU A 9 -5.58 -26.80 -1.19
N MET A 10 -5.52 -25.94 -0.18
CA MET A 10 -4.51 -26.02 0.87
C MET A 10 -4.69 -27.26 1.75
N GLU A 11 -5.93 -27.61 2.10
CA GLU A 11 -6.24 -28.85 2.83
C GLU A 11 -5.78 -30.09 2.04
N GLN A 12 -6.07 -30.13 0.74
CA GLN A 12 -5.62 -31.21 -0.15
C GLN A 12 -4.10 -31.26 -0.28
N ALA A 13 -3.44 -30.12 -0.43
CA ALA A 13 -1.99 -30.03 -0.49
C ALA A 13 -1.36 -30.53 0.83
N LYS A 14 -1.90 -30.12 1.98
CA LYS A 14 -1.41 -30.58 3.29
C LYS A 14 -1.60 -32.09 3.46
N ALA A 15 -2.75 -32.63 3.04
CA ALA A 15 -3.00 -34.07 3.05
C ALA A 15 -2.05 -34.86 2.13
N ALA A 16 -1.60 -34.24 1.03
CA ALA A 16 -0.60 -34.80 0.12
C ALA A 16 0.85 -34.61 0.60
N GLY A 17 1.08 -34.07 1.80
CA GLY A 17 2.41 -33.91 2.40
C GLY A 17 3.16 -32.64 1.96
N TYR A 18 2.50 -31.69 1.31
CA TYR A 18 3.12 -30.41 0.98
C TYR A 18 3.25 -29.51 2.21
N ARG A 19 4.37 -28.78 2.26
CA ARG A 19 4.59 -27.69 3.22
C ARG A 19 3.93 -26.40 2.71
N LEU A 20 3.14 -25.77 3.55
CA LEU A 20 2.39 -24.55 3.24
C LEU A 20 3.05 -23.33 3.89
N VAL A 21 3.59 -22.46 3.04
CA VAL A 21 4.18 -21.17 3.45
C VAL A 21 3.28 -20.03 2.98
N ILE A 22 2.81 -19.19 3.91
CA ILE A 22 1.91 -18.08 3.61
C ILE A 22 2.58 -16.73 3.85
N HIS A 23 2.57 -15.86 2.84
CA HIS A 23 2.88 -14.44 3.02
C HIS A 23 1.61 -13.61 2.90
N TYR A 24 1.28 -12.88 3.97
CA TYR A 24 0.18 -11.92 3.97
C TYR A 24 0.75 -10.50 3.96
N VAL A 25 0.33 -9.72 2.97
CA VAL A 25 0.75 -8.33 2.79
C VAL A 25 -0.42 -7.42 3.13
N MET A 26 -0.24 -6.56 4.11
CA MET A 26 -1.21 -5.57 4.57
C MET A 26 -0.76 -4.15 4.27
N ILE A 27 -1.71 -3.21 4.32
CA ILE A 27 -1.50 -1.77 4.15
C ILE A 27 -2.42 -1.02 5.11
N GLN A 28 -2.05 0.19 5.50
CA GLN A 28 -2.60 1.02 6.59
C GLN A 28 -4.08 1.35 6.58
N SER A 29 -4.77 1.28 5.45
CA SER A 29 -6.22 1.50 5.46
C SER A 29 -6.89 1.07 4.17
N ALA A 30 -8.21 0.92 4.23
CA ALA A 30 -9.04 0.79 3.04
C ALA A 30 -8.95 2.03 2.14
N SER A 31 -8.78 3.23 2.73
CA SER A 31 -8.57 4.48 1.98
C SER A 31 -7.27 4.45 1.19
N GLN A 32 -6.20 3.91 1.77
CA GLN A 32 -4.93 3.69 1.06
C GLN A 32 -5.10 2.69 -0.10
N ALA A 33 -5.86 1.61 0.11
CA ALA A 33 -6.19 0.67 -0.96
C ALA A 33 -6.92 1.36 -2.13
N VAL A 34 -7.89 2.23 -1.82
CA VAL A 34 -8.63 3.03 -2.81
C VAL A 34 -7.70 3.96 -3.57
N GLN A 35 -6.82 4.68 -2.88
CA GLN A 35 -5.85 5.57 -3.53
C GLN A 35 -4.91 4.80 -4.48
N ARG A 36 -4.42 3.63 -4.06
CA ARG A 36 -3.59 2.76 -4.91
C ARG A 36 -4.32 2.28 -6.15
N VAL A 37 -5.59 1.90 -6.03
CA VAL A 37 -6.41 1.52 -7.20
C VAL A 37 -6.62 2.73 -8.12
N ARG A 38 -6.92 3.91 -7.58
CA ARG A 38 -7.04 5.15 -8.39
C ARG A 38 -5.76 5.46 -9.16
N LEU A 39 -4.60 5.36 -8.50
CA LEU A 39 -3.30 5.57 -9.15
C LEU A 39 -3.07 4.56 -10.27
N ARG A 40 -3.30 3.26 -10.01
CA ARG A 40 -3.15 2.21 -11.02
C ARG A 40 -4.08 2.43 -12.22
N VAL A 41 -5.33 2.85 -11.99
CA VAL A 41 -6.28 3.14 -13.08
C VAL A 41 -5.79 4.30 -13.94
N ARG A 42 -5.22 5.36 -13.34
CA ARG A 42 -4.58 6.45 -14.09
C ARG A 42 -3.40 5.97 -14.94
N GLN A 43 -2.71 4.92 -14.49
CA GLN A 43 -1.62 4.26 -15.22
C GLN A 43 -2.12 3.18 -16.21
N GLY A 44 -3.43 3.10 -16.49
CA GLY A 44 -4.01 2.16 -17.46
C GLY A 44 -4.35 0.77 -16.93
N GLY A 45 -4.29 0.54 -15.61
CA GLY A 45 -4.64 -0.75 -15.02
C GLY A 45 -6.14 -0.92 -14.70
N HIS A 46 -6.50 -2.10 -14.20
CA HIS A 46 -7.89 -2.48 -13.95
C HIS A 46 -8.56 -1.65 -12.85
N HIS A 47 -9.82 -1.25 -13.06
CA HIS A 47 -10.64 -0.56 -12.07
C HIS A 47 -11.34 -1.55 -11.13
N VAL A 48 -11.43 -1.20 -9.84
CA VAL A 48 -12.24 -1.93 -8.85
C VAL A 48 -13.11 -0.93 -8.10
N PRO A 49 -14.42 -1.14 -7.98
CA PRO A 49 -15.31 -0.23 -7.24
C PRO A 49 -14.87 -0.04 -5.79
N GLU A 50 -14.95 1.18 -5.27
CA GLU A 50 -14.54 1.52 -3.90
C GLU A 50 -15.27 0.70 -2.83
N ALA A 51 -16.59 0.50 -2.99
CA ALA A 51 -17.38 -0.34 -2.09
C ALA A 51 -16.84 -1.79 -2.02
N ASP A 52 -16.38 -2.31 -3.16
CA ASP A 52 -15.76 -3.63 -3.25
C ASP A 52 -14.40 -3.65 -2.54
N ILE A 53 -13.57 -2.62 -2.72
CA ILE A 53 -12.28 -2.49 -2.05
C ILE A 53 -12.47 -2.50 -0.53
N ARG A 54 -13.34 -1.63 -0.01
CA ARG A 54 -13.61 -1.51 1.44
C ARG A 54 -14.18 -2.80 2.02
N ARG A 55 -15.15 -3.43 1.34
CA ARG A 55 -15.73 -4.71 1.76
C ARG A 55 -14.67 -5.83 1.80
N ARG A 56 -13.79 -5.89 0.80
CA ARG A 56 -12.75 -6.93 0.71
C ARG A 56 -11.62 -6.69 1.70
N PHE A 57 -11.30 -5.43 2.01
CA PHE A 57 -10.25 -5.06 2.96
C PHE A 57 -10.46 -5.74 4.31
N GLN A 58 -11.61 -5.51 4.94
CA GLN A 58 -11.93 -6.11 6.25
C GLN A 58 -12.05 -7.65 6.19
N ARG A 59 -12.65 -8.18 5.11
CA ARG A 59 -12.79 -9.64 4.92
C ARG A 59 -11.46 -10.35 4.73
N SER A 60 -10.49 -9.72 4.08
CA SER A 60 -9.19 -10.33 3.82
C SER A 60 -8.43 -10.63 5.11
N ARG A 61 -8.42 -9.69 6.07
CA ARG A 61 -7.79 -9.87 7.38
C ARG A 61 -8.47 -11.00 8.18
N LYS A 62 -9.80 -10.96 8.28
CA LYS A 62 -10.55 -12.01 8.99
C LYS A 62 -10.32 -13.38 8.35
N GLY A 63 -10.37 -13.45 7.02
CA GLY A 63 -10.13 -14.70 6.29
C GLY A 63 -8.72 -15.23 6.49
N PHE A 64 -7.71 -14.35 6.46
CA PHE A 64 -6.31 -14.72 6.75
C PHE A 64 -6.18 -15.39 8.12
N LEU A 65 -6.63 -14.71 9.18
CA LEU A 65 -6.52 -15.22 10.56
C LEU A 65 -7.35 -16.50 10.79
N GLN A 66 -8.56 -16.58 10.24
CA GLN A 66 -9.50 -17.65 10.57
C GLN A 66 -9.39 -18.89 9.68
N HIS A 67 -8.90 -18.76 8.45
CA HIS A 67 -8.97 -19.85 7.46
C HIS A 67 -7.62 -20.24 6.89
N TYR A 68 -6.72 -19.29 6.71
CA TYR A 68 -5.45 -19.54 6.04
C TYR A 68 -4.34 -19.81 7.03
N LEU A 69 -4.22 -18.97 8.05
CA LEU A 69 -3.17 -19.06 9.05
C LEU A 69 -3.15 -20.41 9.82
N PRO A 70 -4.31 -21.00 10.20
CA PRO A 70 -4.32 -22.31 10.87
C PRO A 70 -3.83 -23.48 9.97
N LEU A 71 -3.89 -23.31 8.66
CA LEU A 71 -3.42 -24.32 7.70
C LEU A 71 -1.93 -24.19 7.39
N ALA A 72 -1.34 -23.02 7.64
CA ALA A 72 0.05 -22.72 7.34
C ALA A 72 1.01 -23.48 8.25
N ASP A 73 2.10 -23.98 7.67
CA ASP A 73 3.24 -24.49 8.44
C ASP A 73 4.22 -23.35 8.76
N GLU A 74 4.33 -22.38 7.85
CA GLU A 74 5.05 -21.14 8.06
C GLU A 74 4.24 -19.94 7.57
N TRP A 75 4.44 -18.81 8.23
CA TRP A 75 3.78 -17.57 7.82
C TRP A 75 4.65 -16.34 8.04
N GLY A 76 4.45 -15.35 7.19
CA GLY A 76 5.05 -14.02 7.31
C GLY A 76 4.03 -12.93 7.04
N LEU A 77 3.94 -11.98 7.97
CA LEU A 77 3.13 -10.78 7.88
C LEU A 77 3.99 -9.60 7.47
N TRP A 78 3.58 -8.90 6.41
CA TRP A 78 4.31 -7.77 5.85
C TRP A 78 3.44 -6.52 5.83
N ASP A 79 3.96 -5.41 6.33
CA ASP A 79 3.38 -4.09 6.14
C ASP A 79 3.97 -3.46 4.88
N ASN A 80 3.11 -3.23 3.89
CA ASN A 80 3.43 -2.53 2.65
C ASN A 80 2.72 -1.17 2.58
N SER A 81 2.49 -0.52 3.71
CA SER A 81 1.95 0.84 3.74
C SER A 81 2.93 1.83 3.10
N TRP A 82 4.22 1.60 3.31
CA TRP A 82 5.30 2.40 2.73
C TRP A 82 6.31 1.46 2.08
N PRO A 83 6.82 1.79 0.87
CA PRO A 83 7.93 1.05 0.29
C PRO A 83 9.25 1.45 1.00
N PRO A 84 10.18 0.50 1.20
CA PRO A 84 10.05 -0.93 0.92
C PRO A 84 9.16 -1.65 1.95
N PRO A 85 8.48 -2.76 1.57
CA PRO A 85 7.67 -3.54 2.50
C PRO A 85 8.48 -4.00 3.72
N GLN A 86 7.92 -3.80 4.91
CA GLN A 86 8.55 -4.17 6.16
C GLN A 86 7.93 -5.46 6.71
N LYS A 87 8.77 -6.38 7.20
CA LYS A 87 8.27 -7.57 7.88
C LYS A 87 7.76 -7.18 9.26
N PHE A 88 6.49 -7.39 9.52
CA PHE A 88 5.85 -7.09 10.79
C PHE A 88 5.93 -8.26 11.77
N ALA A 89 5.65 -9.48 11.32
CA ALA A 89 5.71 -10.69 12.15
C ALA A 89 5.96 -11.94 11.29
N ASP A 90 6.44 -13.02 11.90
CA ASP A 90 6.59 -14.32 11.25
C ASP A 90 6.46 -15.47 12.25
N SER A 91 6.24 -16.67 11.72
CA SER A 91 6.10 -17.93 12.47
C SER A 91 7.37 -18.38 13.19
N SER A 92 8.54 -17.80 12.86
CA SER A 92 9.80 -18.15 13.53
C SER A 92 9.96 -17.41 14.85
N ARG A 93 9.34 -16.23 14.98
CA ARG A 93 9.48 -15.34 16.15
C ARG A 93 8.19 -15.19 16.95
N HIS A 94 7.04 -15.54 16.38
CA HIS A 94 5.74 -15.26 17.00
C HIS A 94 4.80 -16.47 16.90
N THR A 95 4.04 -16.69 17.97
CA THR A 95 2.91 -17.62 17.94
C THR A 95 1.68 -16.99 17.28
N PHE A 96 0.71 -17.83 16.97
CA PHE A 96 -0.58 -17.38 16.46
C PHE A 96 -1.28 -16.43 17.46
N GLU A 97 -1.30 -16.73 18.76
CA GLU A 97 -1.93 -15.86 19.75
C GLU A 97 -1.20 -14.51 19.86
N GLN A 98 0.14 -14.53 19.82
CA GLN A 98 0.94 -13.30 19.83
C GLN A 98 0.64 -12.42 18.62
N LEU A 99 0.51 -13.01 17.42
CA LEU A 99 0.15 -12.25 16.23
C LEU A 99 -1.22 -11.59 16.37
N VAL A 100 -2.23 -12.33 16.85
CA VAL A 100 -3.58 -11.80 17.05
C VAL A 100 -3.54 -10.65 18.05
N ALA A 101 -2.86 -10.83 19.18
CA ALA A 101 -2.69 -9.79 20.18
C ALA A 101 -1.96 -8.56 19.62
N MET A 102 -0.92 -8.72 18.78
CA MET A 102 -0.23 -7.61 18.13
C MET A 102 -1.15 -6.85 17.17
N LEU A 103 -1.99 -7.55 16.41
CA LEU A 103 -2.94 -6.94 15.48
C LEU A 103 -4.12 -6.25 16.17
N GLU A 104 -4.46 -6.65 17.39
CA GLU A 104 -5.52 -6.03 18.21
C GLU A 104 -5.00 -4.87 19.07
N SER A 105 -3.79 -4.99 19.62
CA SER A 105 -3.16 -3.97 20.49
C SER A 105 -2.55 -2.83 19.70
N SER A 106 -1.98 -3.13 18.54
CA SER A 106 -1.72 -2.11 17.55
C SER A 106 -3.09 -1.67 17.05
N ASN A 107 -3.47 -0.42 17.29
CA ASN A 107 -4.48 0.27 16.47
C ASN A 107 -3.98 0.41 15.00
N LEU A 108 -3.44 -0.66 14.44
CA LEU A 108 -3.33 -0.93 13.02
C LEU A 108 -4.78 -1.00 12.53
N MET A 109 -5.26 0.21 12.21
CA MET A 109 -6.21 0.55 11.15
C MET A 109 -7.67 0.71 11.60
N GLU A 110 -7.94 1.89 12.16
CA GLU A 110 -8.64 2.99 11.47
C GLU A 110 -8.42 4.25 12.34
N GLU A 111 -7.31 4.96 12.15
CA GLU A 111 -7.39 6.40 12.40
C GLU A 111 -8.33 6.92 11.30
N PRO A 112 -9.45 7.59 11.65
CA PRO A 112 -10.31 8.19 10.65
C PRO A 112 -9.43 9.03 9.74
N ALA A 113 -9.70 9.02 8.43
CA ALA A 113 -8.96 9.87 7.48
C ALA A 113 -8.86 11.26 8.12
N GLN A 114 -7.66 11.64 8.58
CA GLN A 114 -7.48 12.90 9.27
C GLN A 114 -8.00 13.93 8.28
N LYS A 115 -9.04 14.68 8.69
CA LYS A 115 -9.57 15.76 7.85
C LYS A 115 -8.36 16.60 7.47
N GLU A 116 -8.14 16.73 6.17
CA GLU A 116 -7.00 17.44 5.61
C GLU A 116 -6.84 18.75 6.37
N SER A 117 -5.70 18.92 7.06
CA SER A 117 -5.48 20.10 7.89
C SER A 117 -5.67 21.36 7.04
N GLU A 118 -6.22 22.43 7.61
CA GLU A 118 -6.33 23.71 6.91
C GLU A 118 -4.98 24.15 6.35
N MET A 119 -3.90 23.89 7.09
CA MET A 119 -2.53 24.13 6.63
C MET A 119 -2.21 23.34 5.35
N THR A 120 -2.54 22.05 5.32
CA THR A 120 -2.32 21.20 4.14
C THR A 120 -3.13 21.70 2.95
N ARG A 121 -4.41 22.07 3.14
CA ARG A 121 -5.23 22.65 2.06
C ARG A 121 -4.66 23.96 1.55
N MET A 122 -4.22 24.85 2.45
CA MET A 122 -3.60 26.13 2.07
C MET A 122 -2.31 25.94 1.29
N VAL A 123 -1.42 25.05 1.73
CA VAL A 123 -0.15 24.76 1.04
C VAL A 123 -0.40 24.17 -0.35
N LEU A 124 -1.31 23.20 -0.46
CA LEU A 124 -1.66 22.60 -1.75
C LEU A 124 -2.29 23.62 -2.70
N GLU A 125 -3.18 24.48 -2.21
CA GLU A 125 -3.82 25.52 -3.02
C GLU A 125 -2.81 26.60 -3.46
N ALA A 126 -1.91 27.02 -2.56
CA ALA A 126 -0.83 27.94 -2.90
C ALA A 126 0.07 27.37 -4.00
N GLY A 127 0.45 26.08 -3.90
CA GLY A 127 1.21 25.37 -4.93
C GLY A 127 0.47 25.30 -6.27
N ARG A 128 -0.84 25.00 -6.24
CA ARG A 128 -1.71 24.97 -7.43
C ARG A 128 -1.74 26.33 -8.12
N VAL A 129 -2.00 27.41 -7.37
CA VAL A 129 -2.07 28.79 -7.89
C VAL A 129 -0.72 29.25 -8.42
N ALA A 130 0.38 28.94 -7.73
CA ALA A 130 1.73 29.27 -8.20
C ALA A 130 2.04 28.58 -9.53
N THR A 131 1.70 27.28 -9.64
CA THR A 131 1.87 26.51 -10.88
C THR A 131 1.02 27.08 -12.02
N GLU A 132 -0.24 27.43 -11.75
CA GLU A 132 -1.15 28.02 -12.73
C GLU A 132 -0.63 29.37 -13.25
N LYS A 133 -0.15 30.24 -12.36
CA LYS A 133 0.45 31.53 -12.73
C LYS A 133 1.74 31.37 -13.53
N MET A 134 2.59 30.41 -13.16
CA MET A 134 3.83 30.11 -13.88
C MET A 134 3.53 29.59 -15.29
N LEU A 135 2.57 28.68 -15.45
CA LEU A 135 2.16 28.16 -16.77
C LEU A 135 1.51 29.25 -17.63
N ASP A 136 0.74 30.16 -17.03
CA ASP A 136 0.21 31.33 -17.74
C ASP A 136 1.32 32.27 -18.23
N TYR A 137 2.32 32.52 -17.39
CA TYR A 137 3.50 33.31 -17.75
C TYR A 137 4.23 32.71 -18.96
N TYR A 138 4.52 31.40 -18.95
CA TYR A 138 5.20 30.74 -20.07
C TYR A 138 4.39 30.79 -21.37
N ARG A 139 3.06 30.65 -21.30
CA ARG A 139 2.19 30.83 -22.48
C ARG A 139 2.29 32.22 -23.08
N ARG A 140 2.32 33.27 -22.26
CA ARG A 140 2.42 34.67 -22.74
C ARG A 140 3.78 34.97 -23.38
N MET A 141 4.82 34.28 -22.96
CA MET A 141 6.18 34.42 -23.47
C MET A 141 6.47 33.51 -24.68
N ASP A 142 5.46 32.80 -25.19
CA ASP A 142 5.59 31.79 -26.27
C ASP A 142 6.62 30.68 -25.95
N ILE A 143 6.81 30.40 -24.66
CA ILE A 143 7.71 29.35 -24.17
C ILE A 143 6.93 28.04 -24.14
N LYS A 144 7.33 27.08 -24.98
CA LYS A 144 6.75 25.73 -24.99
C LYS A 144 7.30 24.91 -23.83
N VAL A 145 6.49 24.76 -22.78
CA VAL A 145 6.79 23.87 -21.65
C VAL A 145 6.53 22.43 -22.05
N THR A 146 7.54 21.57 -21.99
CA THR A 146 7.40 20.12 -22.18
C THR A 146 7.52 19.42 -20.83
N PRO A 147 6.92 18.22 -20.63
CA PRO A 147 7.03 17.49 -19.36
C PRO A 147 8.47 17.23 -18.92
N GLN A 148 9.41 17.15 -19.87
CA GLN A 148 10.84 16.98 -19.63
C GLN A 148 11.47 18.20 -18.94
N MET A 149 10.95 19.41 -19.15
CA MET A 149 11.46 20.65 -18.55
C MET A 149 11.06 20.80 -17.07
N THR A 150 10.12 20.00 -16.58
CA THR A 150 9.65 20.02 -15.18
C THR A 150 10.23 18.89 -14.34
N LEU A 151 10.97 17.96 -14.95
CA LEU A 151 11.70 16.93 -14.22
C LEU A 151 13.03 17.55 -13.76
N ALA A 152 13.37 17.37 -12.49
CA ALA A 152 14.74 17.63 -12.05
C ALA A 152 15.66 16.71 -12.85
N GLU A 153 16.77 17.25 -13.37
CA GLU A 153 17.82 16.41 -13.94
C GLU A 153 18.33 15.50 -12.83
N ASP A 154 18.50 14.21 -13.12
CA ASP A 154 19.12 13.28 -12.19
C ASP A 154 20.56 13.79 -11.97
N ASP A 155 20.86 14.30 -10.78
CA ASP A 155 22.22 14.67 -10.36
C ASP A 155 23.10 13.39 -10.32
N GLU A 156 23.54 12.92 -11.48
CA GLU A 156 24.68 12.01 -11.65
C GLU A 156 25.96 12.82 -11.43
N GLY A 157 26.12 13.32 -10.20
CA GLY A 157 27.23 14.13 -9.71
C GLY A 157 27.92 13.44 -8.54
N PHE A 158 28.52 12.28 -8.81
CA PHE A 158 29.41 11.56 -7.91
C PHE A 158 30.60 12.47 -7.52
N ILE A 159 30.55 13.14 -6.37
CA ILE A 159 31.76 13.72 -5.78
C ILE A 159 32.50 12.58 -5.07
N SER A 160 33.44 11.96 -5.80
CA SER A 160 34.55 11.24 -5.20
C SER A 160 35.47 12.27 -4.54
N CYS A 161 35.48 12.33 -3.22
CA CYS A 161 36.61 12.87 -2.47
C CYS A 161 37.34 11.69 -1.81
N GLU A 162 38.29 11.11 -2.53
CA GLU A 162 39.45 10.45 -1.92
C GLU A 162 40.59 11.48 -1.90
N GLU A 163 41.05 11.82 -0.70
CA GLU A 163 42.42 11.58 -0.19
C GLU A 163 42.47 11.92 1.31
#